data_AF-T0ZKT0-F1
#
_entry.id   AF-T0ZKT0-F1
#
_cell.length_a   1.000
_cell.length_b   1.000
_cell.length_c   1.000
_cell.angle_alpha   90.00
_cell.angle_beta   90.00
_cell.angle_gamma   90.00
#
_symmetry.space_group_name_H-M   'P 1'
#
loop_
_entity.id
_entity.type
_entity.pdbx_description
1 polymer ?
#
loop_
_entity_poly.entity_id
_entity_poly.type
_entity_poly.pdbx_seq_one_letter_code
_entity_poly.pdbx_strand_id
1 'polypeptide(L)'
;RRFRTYSFSNQVLILAQRPEATWVAGYRTWQGLGRQVCRGERGIAILAPCWPRQQAHEPNDEGPADPLGVPAFRLVRVFDVTQTEGNDLPQPVRELEGEAPLGQVDQLLARAAAAGFSVDFLELRGQRHGDCSHTLRRIRIDSRLGLAQTVKTLTHELAHMLLHG
;
A
#
# COMPACT_ATOMS: atom_id res chain seq x y z
N ARG A 1 12.27 9.22 15.04
CA ARG A 1 11.60 8.16 14.23
C ARG A 1 12.09 8.26 12.78
N ARG A 2 12.98 7.38 12.32
CA ARG A 2 13.64 7.48 10.99
C ARG A 2 12.84 6.84 9.86
N PHE A 3 12.03 5.82 10.16
CA PHE A 3 11.13 5.17 9.22
C PHE A 3 9.68 5.52 9.54
N ARG A 4 8.87 5.71 8.49
CA ARG A 4 7.45 6.04 8.62
C ARG A 4 6.67 4.74 8.82
N THR A 5 5.71 4.76 9.74
CA THR A 5 4.64 3.76 9.73
C THR A 5 3.73 4.09 8.56
N TYR A 6 3.78 3.29 7.50
CA TYR A 6 2.89 3.46 6.36
C TYR A 6 1.45 3.11 6.75
N SER A 7 0.48 3.78 6.12
CA SER A 7 -0.93 3.36 6.22
C SER A 7 -1.08 1.94 5.69
N PHE A 8 -2.11 1.21 6.17
CA PHE A 8 -2.39 -0.15 5.71
C PHE A 8 -2.47 -0.26 4.18
N SER A 9 -3.18 0.67 3.52
CA SER A 9 -3.25 0.71 2.05
C SER A 9 -1.87 0.84 1.40
N ASN A 10 -0.98 1.66 1.97
CA ASN A 10 0.39 1.76 1.47
C ASN A 10 1.23 0.52 1.80
N GLN A 11 0.98 -0.18 2.92
CA GLN A 11 1.64 -1.46 3.21
C GLN A 11 1.22 -2.54 2.19
N VAL A 12 -0.07 -2.64 1.89
CA VAL A 12 -0.62 -3.51 0.83
C VAL A 12 0.00 -3.18 -0.52
N LEU A 13 0.04 -1.89 -0.90
CA LEU A 13 0.66 -1.45 -2.17
C LEU A 13 2.15 -1.79 -2.23
N ILE A 14 2.89 -1.64 -1.13
CA ILE A 14 4.30 -1.99 -1.04
C ILE A 14 4.48 -3.50 -1.26
N LEU A 15 3.75 -4.32 -0.49
CA LEU A 15 3.87 -5.79 -0.54
C LEU A 15 3.39 -6.37 -1.88
N ALA A 16 2.38 -5.77 -2.52
CA ALA A 16 1.92 -6.19 -3.83
C ALA A 16 2.99 -6.00 -4.93
N GLN A 17 3.84 -4.98 -4.79
CA GLN A 17 4.92 -4.67 -5.75
C GLN A 17 6.25 -5.33 -5.37
N ARG A 18 6.51 -5.50 -4.07
CA ARG A 18 7.73 -6.12 -3.53
C ARG A 18 7.39 -6.88 -2.23
N PRO A 19 7.04 -8.18 -2.33
CA PRO A 19 6.62 -8.98 -1.18
C PRO A 19 7.68 -9.11 -0.08
N GLU A 20 8.96 -9.07 -0.47
CA GLU A 20 10.14 -9.17 0.42
C GLU A 20 10.54 -7.80 1.02
N ALA A 21 9.73 -6.75 0.85
CA ALA A 21 10.08 -5.42 1.35
C ALA A 21 10.11 -5.42 2.89
N THR A 22 11.22 -4.98 3.46
CA THR A 22 11.46 -4.94 4.91
C THR A 22 11.58 -3.52 5.43
N TRP A 23 12.29 -2.66 4.69
CA TRP A 23 12.50 -1.27 5.07
C TRP A 23 12.28 -0.38 3.89
N VAL A 24 11.20 0.39 3.93
CA VAL A 24 10.83 1.23 2.80
C VAL A 24 10.94 2.70 3.19
N ALA A 25 11.59 3.48 2.33
CA ALA A 25 11.72 4.92 2.51
C ALA A 25 11.81 5.67 1.17
N GLY A 26 11.57 6.97 1.21
CA GLY A 26 11.77 7.84 0.04
C GLY A 26 13.25 8.05 -0.27
N TYR A 27 13.57 8.38 -1.52
CA TYR A 27 14.94 8.58 -2.00
C TYR A 27 15.79 9.51 -1.11
N ARG A 28 15.25 10.70 -0.76
CA ARG A 28 15.95 11.67 0.11
C ARG A 28 16.16 11.14 1.54
N THR A 29 15.25 10.29 2.03
CA THR A 29 15.42 9.66 3.33
C THR A 29 16.59 8.67 3.30
N TRP A 30 16.73 7.90 2.22
CA TRP A 30 17.90 7.03 2.04
C TRP A 30 19.22 7.83 1.99
N GLN A 31 19.26 8.92 1.22
CA GLN A 31 20.43 9.80 1.18
C GLN A 31 20.79 10.36 2.56
N GLY A 32 19.80 10.78 3.34
CA GLY A 32 20.00 11.25 4.72
C GLY A 32 20.46 10.16 5.70
N LEU A 33 20.29 8.89 5.35
CA LEU A 33 20.81 7.73 6.10
C LEU A 33 22.18 7.28 5.59
N GLY A 34 22.80 8.01 4.65
CA GLY A 34 24.08 7.63 4.05
C GLY A 34 23.97 6.43 3.12
N ARG A 35 22.79 6.19 2.54
CA ARG A 35 22.56 5.16 1.53
C ARG A 35 22.10 5.78 0.22
N GLN A 36 22.50 5.18 -0.88
CA GLN A 36 22.18 5.60 -2.23
C GLN A 36 21.36 4.52 -2.91
N VAL A 37 20.24 4.89 -3.56
CA VAL A 37 19.47 3.95 -4.36
C VAL A 37 20.29 3.57 -5.59
N CYS A 38 20.44 2.27 -5.85
CA CYS A 38 21.22 1.75 -6.95
C CYS A 38 20.64 2.20 -8.30
N ARG A 39 21.52 2.48 -9.27
CA ARG A 39 21.09 2.94 -10.60
C ARG A 39 20.29 1.84 -11.30
N GLY A 40 19.11 2.19 -11.82
CA GLY A 40 18.24 1.25 -12.55
C GLY A 40 17.17 0.58 -11.70
N GLU A 41 17.17 0.81 -10.37
CA GLU A 41 16.16 0.27 -9.47
C GLU A 41 14.76 0.80 -9.75
N ARG A 42 13.76 -0.10 -9.70
CA ARG A 42 12.35 0.25 -9.88
C ARG A 42 11.74 0.67 -8.55
N GLY A 43 11.28 1.92 -8.47
CA GLY A 43 10.62 2.44 -7.27
C GLY A 43 9.24 1.82 -7.03
N ILE A 44 8.95 1.52 -5.78
CA ILE A 44 7.66 1.03 -5.28
C ILE A 44 6.70 2.23 -5.21
N ALA A 45 5.52 2.11 -5.81
CA ALA A 45 4.52 3.17 -5.82
C ALA A 45 3.66 3.15 -4.55
N ILE A 46 3.48 4.32 -3.92
CA ILE A 46 2.57 4.52 -2.78
C ILE A 46 1.69 5.74 -3.01
N LEU A 47 0.59 5.83 -2.27
CA LEU A 47 -0.29 7.00 -2.25
C LEU A 47 0.18 7.99 -1.18
N ALA A 48 0.38 9.25 -1.56
CA ALA A 48 0.69 10.33 -0.63
C ALA A 48 -0.38 11.43 -0.72
N PRO A 49 -0.86 11.96 0.41
CA PRO A 49 -1.80 13.08 0.42
C PRO A 49 -1.14 14.35 -0.11
N CYS A 50 -1.90 15.10 -0.89
CA CYS A 50 -1.61 16.42 -1.43
C CYS A 50 -2.65 17.38 -0.87
N TRP A 51 -2.20 18.32 -0.05
CA TRP A 51 -3.06 19.41 0.38
C TRP A 51 -3.08 20.49 -0.71
N PRO A 52 -4.26 20.92 -1.17
CA PRO A 52 -4.35 22.07 -2.06
C PRO A 52 -3.74 23.29 -1.35
N ARG A 53 -2.94 24.08 -2.08
CA ARG A 53 -2.49 25.38 -1.57
C ARG A 53 -3.72 26.28 -1.46
N GLN A 54 -3.96 26.81 -0.27
CA GLN A 54 -4.94 27.86 -0.06
C GLN A 54 -4.59 29.02 -0.99
N GLN A 55 -5.39 29.25 -2.03
CA GLN A 55 -5.31 30.51 -2.77
C GLN A 55 -5.82 31.58 -1.82
N ALA A 56 -5.00 32.59 -1.53
CA ALA A 56 -5.44 33.75 -0.79
C ALA A 56 -6.50 34.46 -1.64
N HIS A 57 -7.77 34.29 -1.29
CA HIS A 57 -8.83 35.14 -1.83
C HIS A 57 -8.57 36.58 -1.36
N GLU A 58 -8.61 37.53 -2.29
CA GLU A 58 -8.68 38.95 -1.97
C GLU A 58 -9.96 39.23 -1.15
N PRO A 59 -9.98 40.24 -0.25
CA PRO A 59 -10.90 40.27 0.89
C PRO A 59 -12.36 40.64 0.58
N ASN A 60 -12.80 40.59 -0.69
CA ASN A 60 -14.03 41.27 -1.11
C ASN A 60 -15.07 40.40 -1.86
N ASP A 61 -14.95 39.08 -1.87
CA ASP A 61 -16.00 38.20 -2.40
C ASP A 61 -16.77 37.53 -1.25
N GLU A 62 -18.01 37.96 -1.02
CA GLU A 62 -19.01 37.30 -0.16
C GLU A 62 -19.56 36.00 -0.80
N GLY A 63 -18.66 35.13 -1.28
CA GLY A 63 -18.98 33.78 -1.72
C GLY A 63 -18.89 32.78 -0.55
N PRO A 64 -19.67 31.69 -0.55
CA PRO A 64 -19.59 30.69 0.50
C PRO A 64 -18.16 30.13 0.58
N ALA A 65 -17.57 30.13 1.77
CA ALA A 65 -16.26 29.55 2.02
C ALA A 65 -16.25 28.08 1.59
N ASP A 66 -15.48 27.77 0.55
CA ASP A 66 -15.30 26.41 0.03
C ASP A 66 -14.75 25.53 1.16
N PRO A 67 -15.45 24.45 1.57
CA PRO A 67 -15.03 23.64 2.71
C PRO A 67 -13.67 23.00 2.40
N LEU A 68 -12.64 23.43 3.14
CA LEU A 68 -11.29 22.85 3.26
C LEU A 68 -11.17 21.51 2.50
N GLY A 69 -10.72 21.63 1.26
CA GLY A 69 -10.84 20.58 0.24
C GLY A 69 -10.32 19.22 0.69
N VAL A 70 -11.07 18.19 0.33
CA VAL A 70 -10.67 16.78 0.44
C VAL A 70 -9.23 16.63 -0.06
N PRO A 71 -8.30 16.03 0.71
CA PRO A 71 -6.93 15.88 0.27
C PRO A 71 -6.91 15.05 -1.02
N ALA A 72 -6.35 15.60 -2.09
CA ALA A 72 -6.06 14.83 -3.28
C ALA A 72 -4.94 13.84 -2.95
N PHE A 73 -4.87 12.71 -3.64
CA PHE A 73 -3.77 11.76 -3.49
C PHE A 73 -2.96 11.69 -4.77
N ARG A 74 -1.63 11.64 -4.64
CA ARG A 74 -0.74 11.39 -5.78
C ARG A 74 0.09 10.14 -5.55
N LEU A 75 0.46 9.51 -6.66
CA LEU A 75 1.43 8.43 -6.67
C LEU A 75 2.83 8.99 -6.41
N VAL A 76 3.54 8.45 -5.42
CA VAL A 76 4.97 8.74 -5.17
C VAL A 76 5.77 7.45 -5.12
N ARG A 77 7.08 7.57 -5.35
CA ARG A 77 8.01 6.43 -5.37
C ARG A 77 8.81 6.34 -4.08
N VAL A 78 8.90 5.13 -3.54
CA VAL A 78 9.74 4.74 -2.40
C VAL A 78 10.57 3.52 -2.78
N PHE A 79 11.59 3.22 -1.98
CA PHE A 79 12.57 2.16 -2.26
C PHE A 79 12.79 1.33 -1.00
N ASP A 80 12.96 0.03 -1.19
CA ASP A 80 13.35 -0.89 -0.12
C ASP A 80 14.87 -0.82 0.16
N VAL A 81 15.32 -1.19 1.36
CA VAL A 81 16.75 -1.22 1.73
C VAL A 81 17.59 -2.06 0.76
N THR A 82 17.04 -3.17 0.26
CA THR A 82 17.74 -4.05 -0.71
C THR A 82 17.98 -3.38 -2.06
N GLN A 83 17.36 -2.23 -2.32
CA GLN A 83 17.57 -1.40 -3.51
C GLN A 83 18.63 -0.30 -3.30
N THR A 84 19.31 -0.32 -2.16
CA THR A 84 20.24 0.73 -1.76
C THR A 84 21.59 0.16 -1.34
N GLU A 85 22.64 0.90 -1.67
CA GLU A 85 24.02 0.66 -1.24
C GLU A 85 24.47 1.75 -0.25
N GLY A 86 25.44 1.44 0.61
CA GLY A 86 25.98 2.39 1.60
C GLY A 86 25.92 1.87 3.04
N ASN A 87 25.98 2.80 3.99
CA ASN A 87 26.19 2.50 5.41
C ASN A 87 25.16 1.53 5.98
N ASP A 88 25.62 0.60 6.82
CA ASP A 88 24.73 -0.31 7.54
C ASP A 88 23.69 0.45 8.36
N LEU A 89 22.44 0.00 8.25
CA LEU A 89 21.35 0.55 9.04
C LEU A 89 21.41 -0.02 10.46
N PRO A 90 21.07 0.77 11.49
CA PRO A 90 20.91 0.24 12.84
C PRO A 90 19.84 -0.86 12.83
N GLN A 91 20.20 -2.07 13.24
CA GLN A 91 19.30 -3.23 13.27
C GLN A 91 18.14 -3.00 14.25
N PRO A 92 16.87 -3.12 13.83
CA PRO A 92 15.73 -3.23 14.70
C PRO A 92 15.69 -4.70 15.07
N VAL A 93 16.27 -5.00 16.23
CA VAL A 93 16.08 -6.31 16.87
C VAL A 93 14.60 -6.43 17.20
N ARG A 94 13.88 -7.19 16.38
CA ARG A 94 12.84 -8.12 16.78
C ARG A 94 12.60 -9.07 15.62
N GLU A 95 13.39 -10.14 15.63
CA GLU A 95 13.00 -11.40 15.01
C GLU A 95 11.62 -11.76 15.58
N LEU A 96 10.62 -11.81 14.70
CA LEU A 96 9.35 -12.45 15.02
C LEU A 96 9.53 -13.93 14.66
N GLU A 97 9.93 -14.74 15.63
CA GLU A 97 9.81 -16.19 15.53
C GLU A 97 8.32 -16.56 15.64
N GLY A 98 7.74 -17.06 14.56
CA GLY A 98 6.37 -17.57 14.54
C GLY A 98 5.78 -17.70 13.13
N GLU A 99 4.93 -18.71 12.93
CA GLU A 99 4.10 -18.84 11.72
C GLU A 99 3.34 -17.53 11.45
N ALA A 100 3.19 -17.17 10.17
CA ALA A 100 2.60 -15.90 9.71
C ALA A 100 1.40 -15.48 10.59
N PRO A 101 1.36 -14.24 11.12
CA PRO A 101 0.38 -13.89 12.15
C PRO A 101 -1.04 -14.17 11.68
N LEU A 102 -1.70 -15.14 12.33
CA LEU A 102 -3.14 -15.38 12.24
C LEU A 102 -3.84 -14.02 12.45
N GLY A 103 -4.42 -13.47 11.39
CA GLY A 103 -5.06 -12.15 11.41
C GLY A 103 -4.70 -11.22 10.26
N GLN A 104 -3.66 -11.49 9.46
CA GLN A 104 -3.39 -10.67 8.26
C GLN A 104 -4.51 -10.79 7.22
N VAL A 105 -5.05 -12.00 7.03
CA VAL A 105 -6.22 -12.22 6.16
C VAL A 105 -7.41 -11.46 6.72
N ASP A 106 -7.67 -11.51 8.02
CA ASP A 106 -8.80 -10.81 8.65
C ASP A 106 -8.70 -9.29 8.50
N GLN A 107 -7.50 -8.72 8.61
CA GLN A 107 -7.29 -7.29 8.37
C GLN A 107 -7.54 -6.90 6.91
N LEU A 108 -7.16 -7.75 5.95
CA LEU A 108 -7.45 -7.54 4.53
C LEU A 108 -8.96 -7.63 4.25
N LEU A 109 -9.64 -8.62 4.84
CA LEU A 109 -11.09 -8.79 4.75
C LEU A 109 -11.84 -7.60 5.35
N ALA A 110 -11.44 -7.12 6.54
CA ALA A 110 -12.04 -5.96 7.18
C ALA A 110 -11.92 -4.68 6.33
N ARG A 111 -10.83 -4.55 5.55
CA ARG A 111 -10.64 -3.42 4.64
C ARG A 111 -11.46 -3.52 3.37
N ALA A 112 -11.61 -4.72 2.79
CA ALA A 112 -12.57 -4.93 1.72
C ALA A 112 -13.97 -4.53 2.16
N ALA A 113 -14.40 -5.00 3.34
CA ALA A 113 -15.69 -4.68 3.92
C ALA A 113 -15.88 -3.17 4.18
N ALA A 114 -14.86 -2.50 4.74
CA ALA A 114 -14.88 -1.05 4.94
C ALA A 114 -14.95 -0.25 3.63
N ALA A 115 -14.39 -0.79 2.55
CA ALA A 115 -14.54 -0.25 1.20
C ALA A 115 -15.87 -0.67 0.53
N GLY A 116 -16.76 -1.39 1.23
CA GLY A 116 -18.04 -1.86 0.71
C GLY A 116 -17.92 -2.99 -0.31
N PHE A 117 -16.84 -3.77 -0.27
CA PHE A 117 -16.62 -4.95 -1.08
C PHE A 117 -16.83 -6.22 -0.25
N SER A 118 -17.45 -7.24 -0.86
CA SER A 118 -17.51 -8.60 -0.32
C SER A 118 -16.31 -9.41 -0.78
N VAL A 119 -15.82 -10.33 0.06
CA VAL A 119 -14.73 -11.25 -0.30
C VAL A 119 -15.22 -12.68 -0.13
N ASP A 120 -15.22 -13.44 -1.21
CA ASP A 120 -15.66 -14.83 -1.23
C ASP A 120 -14.48 -15.77 -1.48
N PHE A 121 -14.36 -16.82 -0.66
CA PHE A 121 -13.45 -17.93 -0.90
C PHE A 121 -14.22 -19.08 -1.54
N LEU A 122 -13.93 -19.38 -2.80
CA LEU A 122 -14.60 -20.44 -3.55
C LEU A 122 -13.64 -21.09 -4.53
N GLU A 123 -13.92 -22.32 -4.96
CA GLU A 123 -13.15 -22.94 -6.03
C GLU A 123 -13.39 -22.21 -7.36
N LEU A 124 -12.34 -21.55 -7.86
CA LEU A 124 -12.39 -20.84 -9.13
C LEU A 124 -12.11 -21.82 -10.27
N ARG A 125 -12.93 -21.73 -11.33
CA ARG A 125 -12.71 -22.51 -12.56
C ARG A 125 -11.62 -21.84 -13.40
N GLY A 126 -10.56 -22.59 -13.72
CA GLY A 126 -9.43 -22.14 -14.56
C GLY A 126 -8.12 -21.94 -13.78
N GLN A 127 -7.17 -21.23 -14.38
CA GLN A 127 -5.84 -20.95 -13.79
C GLN A 127 -5.78 -19.66 -12.95
N ARG A 128 -6.91 -18.97 -12.76
CA ARG A 128 -6.95 -17.70 -12.00
C ARG A 128 -7.07 -17.98 -10.52
N HIS A 129 -6.21 -17.34 -9.74
CA HIS A 129 -6.16 -17.46 -8.29
C HIS A 129 -7.11 -16.50 -7.56
N GLY A 130 -7.54 -15.42 -8.24
CA GLY A 130 -8.53 -14.48 -7.73
C GLY A 130 -9.02 -13.53 -8.83
N ASP A 131 -10.08 -12.78 -8.54
CA ASP A 131 -10.53 -11.65 -9.34
C ASP A 131 -11.29 -10.60 -8.52
N CYS A 132 -11.27 -9.35 -9.00
CA CYS A 132 -12.00 -8.22 -8.46
C CYS A 132 -13.03 -7.70 -9.47
N SER A 133 -14.29 -7.60 -9.06
CA SER A 133 -15.38 -6.99 -9.84
C SER A 133 -15.87 -5.71 -9.17
N HIS A 134 -15.58 -4.57 -9.81
CA HIS A 134 -16.03 -3.26 -9.33
C HIS A 134 -17.55 -3.08 -9.45
N THR A 135 -18.16 -3.60 -10.52
CA THR A 135 -19.62 -3.54 -10.74
C THR A 135 -20.39 -4.28 -9.66
N LEU A 136 -19.88 -5.45 -9.23
CA LEU A 136 -20.52 -6.28 -8.20
C LEU A 136 -20.00 -5.98 -6.79
N ARG A 137 -19.01 -5.08 -6.65
CA ARG A 137 -18.26 -4.83 -5.42
C ARG A 137 -17.86 -6.14 -4.71
N ARG A 138 -17.20 -7.02 -5.45
CA ARG A 138 -16.85 -8.36 -4.98
C ARG A 138 -15.43 -8.75 -5.38
N ILE A 139 -14.70 -9.32 -4.45
CA ILE A 139 -13.42 -10.00 -4.66
C ILE A 139 -13.65 -11.50 -4.46
N ARG A 140 -13.12 -12.33 -5.36
CA ARG A 140 -13.14 -13.78 -5.23
C ARG A 140 -11.72 -14.32 -5.16
N ILE A 141 -11.48 -15.27 -4.27
CA ILE A 141 -10.18 -15.93 -4.08
C ILE A 141 -10.37 -17.44 -4.15
N ASP A 142 -9.45 -18.13 -4.84
CA ASP A 142 -9.46 -19.59 -4.90
C ASP A 142 -9.21 -20.18 -3.50
N SER A 143 -10.17 -20.97 -3.00
CA SER A 143 -10.13 -21.57 -1.66
C SER A 143 -9.04 -22.63 -1.49
N ARG A 144 -8.42 -23.11 -2.58
CA ARG A 144 -7.36 -24.14 -2.55
C ARG A 144 -5.96 -23.55 -2.33
N LEU A 145 -5.85 -22.23 -2.24
CA LEU A 145 -4.56 -21.55 -2.04
C LEU A 145 -4.05 -21.74 -0.61
N GLY A 146 -2.75 -22.04 -0.48
CA GLY A 146 -2.06 -21.94 0.80
C GLY A 146 -2.03 -20.50 1.31
N LEU A 147 -1.94 -20.30 2.63
CA LEU A 147 -2.07 -19.01 3.30
C LEU A 147 -1.25 -17.88 2.67
N ALA A 148 0.04 -18.11 2.37
CA ALA A 148 0.90 -17.11 1.76
C ALA A 148 0.40 -16.67 0.37
N GLN A 149 -0.07 -17.61 -0.44
CA GLN A 149 -0.62 -17.33 -1.76
C GLN A 149 -1.99 -16.66 -1.66
N THR A 150 -2.79 -17.00 -0.66
CA THR A 150 -4.06 -16.31 -0.34
C THR A 150 -3.81 -14.84 0.03
N VAL A 151 -2.86 -14.56 0.91
CA VAL A 151 -2.50 -13.18 1.31
C VAL A 151 -2.02 -12.39 0.08
N LYS A 152 -1.15 -12.97 -0.74
CA LYS A 152 -0.67 -12.36 -1.98
C LYS A 152 -1.82 -12.04 -2.94
N THR A 153 -2.68 -13.02 -3.22
CA THR A 153 -3.79 -12.84 -4.15
C THR A 153 -4.78 -11.81 -3.61
N LEU A 154 -5.17 -11.88 -2.34
CA LEU A 154 -6.09 -10.93 -1.73
C LEU A 154 -5.53 -9.49 -1.73
N THR A 155 -4.23 -9.35 -1.47
CA THR A 155 -3.50 -8.07 -1.58
C THR A 155 -3.55 -7.54 -3.01
N HIS A 156 -3.35 -8.41 -4.01
CA HIS A 156 -3.42 -8.04 -5.43
C HIS A 156 -4.81 -7.53 -5.84
N GLU A 157 -5.86 -8.25 -5.46
CA GLU A 157 -7.24 -7.85 -5.78
C GLU A 157 -7.68 -6.58 -5.03
N LEU A 158 -7.24 -6.41 -3.78
CA LEU A 158 -7.45 -5.16 -3.02
C LEU A 158 -6.71 -3.97 -3.65
N ALA A 159 -5.52 -4.18 -4.21
CA ALA A 159 -4.82 -3.12 -4.94
C ALA A 159 -5.60 -2.71 -6.20
N HIS A 160 -6.14 -3.66 -6.96
CA HIS A 160 -7.04 -3.35 -8.08
C HIS A 160 -8.27 -2.56 -7.64
N MET A 161 -8.92 -3.00 -6.55
CA MET A 161 -10.05 -2.28 -5.94
C MET A 161 -9.72 -0.82 -5.63
N LEU A 162 -8.54 -0.55 -5.05
CA LEU A 162 -8.13 0.81 -4.65
C LEU A 162 -7.63 1.68 -5.81
N LEU A 163 -7.06 1.08 -6.85
CA LEU A 163 -6.41 1.80 -7.96
C LEU A 163 -7.30 1.99 -9.19
N HIS A 164 -8.32 1.16 -9.36
CA HIS A 164 -9.19 1.15 -10.54
C HIS A 164 -10.67 1.45 -10.24
N GLY A 165 -10.93 2.23 -9.18
CA GLY A 165 -12.26 2.74 -8.80
C GLY A 165 -12.78 3.87 -9.67
#